data_AF-A0A1N6WSW0-F1
#
_entry.id   AF-A0A1N6WSW0-F1
#
_cell.length_a   1.000
_cell.length_b   1.000
_cell.length_c   1.000
_cell.angle_alpha   90.00
_cell.angle_beta   90.00
_cell.angle_gamma   90.00
#
_symmetry.space_group_name_H-M   'P 1'
#
loop_
_entity.id
_entity.type
_entity.pdbx_description
1 polymer ?
#
loop_
_entity_poly.entity_id
_entity_poly.type
_entity_poly.pdbx_seq_one_letter_code
_entity_poly.pdbx_strand_id
1 'polypeptide(L)'
;MDYKRLNYNKPIDPTPFVKMLTKEQRASFDNGKIQLQPKQLKAWIAELYAYGLVDTKKPGVDDYPLYISIASNKNKLLKYVKQFSHHLLNNLDDDRTEDLASLAKLKYNILRPFSNHGLLNFVDEQLLDVTFSYRKWEFGQFILQELERNEIDKSVLDFVDEGFKSSELNFQDQLFKIMDHFNRSLRLSESEKVLSTMIVKSKVGPERMTMADFLLMGDIFQSYLIAYSKRIKIINSEMQYLKNRKLFIKDNGKRRGPRL
;
A
#
# COMPACT_ATOMS: atom_id res chain seq x y z
N MET A 1 -24.62 -5.18 9.59
CA MET A 1 -24.05 -3.82 9.73
C MET A 1 -23.59 -3.40 8.36
N ASP A 2 -24.20 -2.36 7.79
CA ASP A 2 -23.70 -1.73 6.56
C ASP A 2 -22.50 -0.85 6.93
N TYR A 3 -21.30 -1.37 6.73
CA TYR A 3 -20.09 -0.55 6.87
C TYR A 3 -20.01 0.40 5.68
N LYS A 4 -20.05 1.72 5.94
CA LYS A 4 -19.81 2.73 4.91
C LYS A 4 -18.39 2.58 4.36
N ARG A 5 -18.31 2.17 3.10
CA ARG A 5 -17.04 2.08 2.36
C ARG A 5 -16.38 3.45 2.26
N LEU A 6 -15.05 3.48 2.24
CA LEU A 6 -14.28 4.69 2.02
C LEU A 6 -14.64 5.31 0.66
N ASN A 7 -14.90 6.61 0.65
CA ASN A 7 -15.01 7.39 -0.56
C ASN A 7 -13.60 7.80 -1.05
N TYR A 8 -13.13 7.13 -2.10
CA TYR A 8 -11.84 7.41 -2.74
C TYR A 8 -11.85 8.62 -3.70
N ASN A 9 -13.01 9.20 -3.99
CA ASN A 9 -13.13 10.31 -4.95
C ASN A 9 -12.78 11.69 -4.34
N LYS A 10 -12.67 11.78 -3.02
CA LYS A 10 -12.28 13.04 -2.37
C LYS A 10 -10.82 13.35 -2.68
N PRO A 11 -10.49 14.58 -3.15
CA PRO A 11 -9.13 14.92 -3.54
C PRO A 11 -8.17 14.85 -2.36
N ILE A 12 -6.94 14.44 -2.66
CA ILE A 12 -5.82 14.37 -1.71
C ILE A 12 -4.70 15.25 -2.23
N ASP A 13 -4.07 15.99 -1.33
CA ASP A 13 -2.85 16.74 -1.61
C ASP A 13 -1.64 15.79 -1.46
N PRO A 14 -0.94 15.40 -2.55
CA PRO A 14 0.17 14.45 -2.47
C PRO A 14 1.47 15.09 -1.97
N THR A 15 1.45 16.39 -1.64
CA THR A 15 2.66 17.13 -1.25
C THR A 15 3.18 16.59 0.08
N PRO A 16 4.45 16.12 0.16
CA PRO A 16 5.04 15.67 1.41
C PRO A 16 5.06 16.77 2.46
N PHE A 17 4.84 16.43 3.74
CA PHE A 17 4.75 17.39 4.85
C PHE A 17 5.97 18.32 4.91
N VAL A 18 7.18 17.75 4.82
CA VAL A 18 8.44 18.52 4.85
C VAL A 18 8.46 19.61 3.77
N LYS A 19 7.88 19.35 2.59
CA LYS A 19 7.80 20.34 1.49
C LYS A 19 6.76 21.42 1.73
N MET A 20 5.76 21.17 2.56
CA MET A 20 4.72 22.16 2.90
C MET A 20 5.16 23.19 3.94
N LEU A 21 6.26 22.95 4.66
CA LEU A 21 6.76 23.86 5.69
C LEU A 21 7.52 25.04 5.08
N THR A 22 7.20 26.27 5.51
CA THR A 22 7.90 27.48 5.04
C THR A 22 9.34 27.53 5.55
N LYS A 23 10.17 28.39 4.96
CA LYS A 23 11.55 28.59 5.44
C LYS A 23 11.60 29.07 6.88
N GLU A 24 10.68 29.95 7.27
CA GLU A 24 10.56 30.48 8.63
C GLU A 24 10.12 29.38 9.60
N GLN A 25 9.17 28.53 9.21
CA GLN A 25 8.75 27.38 10.02
C GLN A 25 9.90 26.40 10.22
N ARG A 26 10.69 26.14 9.17
CA ARG A 26 11.89 25.28 9.28
C ARG A 26 13.00 25.89 10.13
N ALA A 27 13.16 27.21 10.10
CA ALA A 27 14.11 27.92 10.96
C ALA A 27 13.63 28.02 12.42
N SER A 28 12.31 28.03 12.65
CA SER A 28 11.73 28.08 13.99
C SER A 28 11.78 26.76 14.77
N PHE A 29 12.21 25.68 14.11
CA PHE A 29 12.36 24.36 14.74
C PHE A 29 13.25 24.40 15.99
N ASP A 30 14.24 25.29 16.03
CA ASP A 30 15.19 25.38 17.13
C ASP A 30 14.60 25.98 18.42
N ASN A 31 13.43 26.66 18.38
CA ASN A 31 12.97 27.50 19.51
C ASN A 31 11.50 27.35 19.95
N GLY A 32 10.68 26.47 19.39
CA GLY A 32 9.32 26.30 19.94
C GLY A 32 8.34 25.48 19.13
N LYS A 33 7.25 25.07 19.80
CA LYS A 33 6.12 24.36 19.18
C LYS A 33 5.44 25.27 18.14
N ILE A 34 5.12 24.73 16.96
CA ILE A 34 4.47 25.49 15.88
C ILE A 34 3.03 25.02 15.66
N GLN A 35 2.13 25.95 15.34
CA GLN A 35 0.80 25.59 14.87
C GLN A 35 0.84 25.29 13.38
N LEU A 36 0.25 24.16 12.98
CA LEU A 36 0.20 23.72 11.59
C LEU A 36 -1.10 24.15 10.92
N GLN A 37 -1.01 24.52 9.64
CA GLN A 37 -2.20 24.69 8.81
C GLN A 37 -2.91 23.34 8.63
N PRO A 38 -4.24 23.30 8.41
CA PRO A 38 -4.99 22.04 8.31
C PRO A 38 -4.41 21.06 7.28
N LYS A 39 -3.94 21.56 6.13
CA LYS A 39 -3.28 20.73 5.10
C LYS A 39 -1.95 20.15 5.57
N GLN A 40 -1.14 20.96 6.26
CA GLN A 40 0.14 20.54 6.84
C GLN A 40 -0.08 19.48 7.92
N LEU A 41 -1.07 19.65 8.79
CA LEU A 41 -1.42 18.68 9.82
C LEU A 41 -1.84 17.34 9.22
N LYS A 42 -2.72 17.33 8.21
CA LYS A 42 -3.12 16.09 7.52
C LYS A 42 -1.92 15.38 6.87
N ALA A 43 -1.02 16.13 6.21
CA ALA A 43 0.18 15.55 5.63
C ALA A 43 1.12 14.95 6.68
N TRP A 44 1.21 15.57 7.87
CA TRP A 44 2.03 15.04 8.95
C TRP A 44 1.40 13.81 9.62
N ILE A 45 0.08 13.81 9.82
CA ILE A 45 -0.68 12.62 10.24
C ILE A 45 -0.40 11.45 9.30
N ALA A 46 -0.36 11.68 7.99
CA ALA A 46 -0.03 10.64 7.02
C ALA A 46 1.39 10.07 7.20
N GLU A 47 2.36 10.88 7.60
CA GLU A 47 3.72 10.42 7.91
C GLU A 47 3.76 9.58 9.20
N LEU A 48 3.07 10.02 10.25
CA LEU A 48 2.95 9.30 11.52
C LEU A 48 2.20 7.97 11.35
N TYR A 49 1.12 7.97 10.56
CA TYR A 49 0.40 6.77 10.19
C TYR A 49 1.30 5.79 9.42
N ALA A 50 2.04 6.27 8.42
CA ALA A 50 2.96 5.42 7.68
C ALA A 50 4.08 4.87 8.57
N TYR A 51 4.53 5.64 9.57
CA TYR A 51 5.43 5.18 10.61
C TYR A 51 4.81 4.04 11.42
N GLY A 52 3.65 4.26 12.06
CA GLY A 52 3.03 3.24 12.91
C GLY A 52 2.60 1.98 12.14
N LEU A 53 2.26 2.10 10.86
CA LEU A 53 1.95 0.94 10.02
C LEU A 53 3.18 0.04 9.79
N VAL A 54 4.35 0.65 9.62
CA VAL A 54 5.62 -0.02 9.31
C VAL A 54 6.34 -0.48 10.57
N ASP A 55 6.21 0.29 11.65
CA ASP A 55 6.82 0.02 12.93
C ASP A 55 6.08 -1.10 13.67
N THR A 56 6.35 -2.33 13.23
CA THR A 56 5.81 -3.57 13.81
C THR A 56 6.65 -4.07 14.98
N LYS A 57 7.74 -3.37 15.36
CA LYS A 57 8.69 -3.83 16.37
C LYS A 57 8.62 -2.98 17.64
N LYS A 58 7.99 -3.58 18.66
CA LYS A 58 7.88 -3.10 20.05
C LYS A 58 7.16 -1.75 20.19
N PRO A 59 5.85 -1.77 20.51
CA PRO A 59 5.15 -0.60 21.01
C PRO A 59 5.96 0.06 22.14
N GLY A 60 6.26 1.37 22.00
CA GLY A 60 6.93 2.17 23.04
C GLY A 60 8.44 2.39 22.87
N VAL A 61 9.06 1.94 21.78
CA VAL A 61 10.42 2.38 21.41
C VAL A 61 10.32 3.33 20.22
N ASP A 62 10.45 4.63 20.49
CA ASP A 62 10.47 5.68 19.47
C ASP A 62 11.65 5.47 18.49
N ASP A 63 11.41 4.83 17.33
CA ASP A 63 12.41 4.66 16.27
C ASP A 63 12.47 5.92 15.39
N TYR A 64 13.12 6.96 15.93
CA TYR A 64 13.34 8.21 15.22
C TYR A 64 14.07 8.03 13.87
N PRO A 65 15.12 7.19 13.76
CA PRO A 65 15.72 6.87 12.46
C PRO A 65 14.73 6.33 11.41
N LEU A 66 13.84 5.41 11.80
CA LEU A 66 12.79 4.88 10.92
C LEU A 66 11.81 5.98 10.50
N TYR A 67 11.34 6.79 11.45
CA TYR A 67 10.46 7.92 11.15
C TYR A 67 11.10 8.88 10.13
N ILE A 68 12.36 9.27 10.31
CA ILE A 68 13.07 10.15 9.37
C ILE A 68 13.19 9.50 7.98
N SER A 69 13.41 8.19 7.89
CA SER A 69 13.43 7.46 6.63
C SER A 69 12.08 7.53 5.89
N ILE A 70 10.98 7.43 6.64
CA ILE A 70 9.60 7.50 6.13
C ILE A 70 9.23 8.94 5.71
N ALA A 71 9.54 9.94 6.53
CA ALA A 71 9.31 11.35 6.24
C ALA A 71 10.10 11.81 5.00
N SER A 72 11.34 11.32 4.85
CA SER A 72 12.17 11.59 3.67
C SER A 72 11.66 10.93 2.38
N ASN A 73 10.61 10.09 2.47
CA ASN A 73 9.97 9.41 1.34
C ASN A 73 10.95 8.61 0.46
N LYS A 74 11.99 8.01 1.06
CA LYS A 74 13.00 7.23 0.33
C LYS A 74 12.43 5.99 -0.35
N ASN A 75 11.34 5.44 0.19
CA ASN A 75 10.62 4.31 -0.34
C ASN A 75 9.41 4.78 -1.16
N LYS A 76 9.39 4.43 -2.45
CA LYS A 76 8.35 4.87 -3.39
C LYS A 76 6.96 4.36 -3.07
N LEU A 77 6.83 3.18 -2.44
CA LEU A 77 5.55 2.57 -2.13
C LEU A 77 4.89 3.18 -0.88
N LEU A 78 5.65 3.89 -0.03
CA LEU A 78 5.08 4.61 1.13
C LEU A 78 4.06 5.69 0.72
N LYS A 79 4.13 6.19 -0.52
CA LYS A 79 3.14 7.15 -1.02
C LYS A 79 1.72 6.59 -0.98
N TYR A 80 1.54 5.29 -1.24
CA TYR A 80 0.22 4.65 -1.20
C TYR A 80 -0.31 4.52 0.23
N VAL A 81 0.56 4.17 1.18
CA VAL A 81 0.20 4.15 2.60
C VAL A 81 -0.24 5.54 3.08
N LYS A 82 0.51 6.58 2.71
CA LYS A 82 0.16 7.96 3.03
C LYS A 82 -1.16 8.38 2.37
N GLN A 83 -1.39 8.03 1.10
CA GLN A 83 -2.65 8.31 0.42
C GLN A 83 -3.84 7.62 1.08
N PHE A 84 -3.70 6.35 1.49
CA PHE A 84 -4.75 5.65 2.21
C PHE A 84 -5.12 6.36 3.52
N SER A 85 -4.14 6.87 4.26
CA SER A 85 -4.40 7.67 5.47
C SER A 85 -5.22 8.92 5.18
N HIS A 86 -4.99 9.58 4.04
CA HIS A 86 -5.81 10.72 3.64
C HIS A 86 -7.23 10.30 3.27
N HIS A 87 -7.42 9.12 2.69
CA HIS A 87 -8.76 8.56 2.49
C HIS A 87 -9.46 8.30 3.82
N LEU A 88 -8.77 7.75 4.83
CA LEU A 88 -9.33 7.61 6.18
C LEU A 88 -9.75 8.98 6.75
N LEU A 89 -8.86 9.97 6.73
CA LEU A 89 -9.12 11.33 7.22
C LEU A 89 -10.28 12.04 6.50
N ASN A 90 -10.49 11.73 5.23
CA ASN A 90 -11.58 12.28 4.42
C ASN A 90 -12.92 11.57 4.66
N ASN A 91 -12.93 10.45 5.39
CA ASN A 91 -14.09 9.62 5.67
C ASN A 91 -14.25 9.37 7.19
N LEU A 92 -13.74 10.29 8.01
CA LEU A 92 -14.03 10.33 9.44
C LEU A 92 -15.52 10.57 9.66
N ASP A 93 -16.06 9.95 10.71
CA ASP A 93 -17.38 10.29 11.23
C ASP A 93 -17.35 11.67 11.90
N ASP A 94 -18.52 12.24 12.20
CA ASP A 94 -18.65 13.64 12.62
C ASP A 94 -17.88 13.94 13.93
N ASP A 95 -17.95 13.04 14.90
CA ASP A 95 -17.20 13.11 16.18
C ASP A 95 -15.68 13.18 15.96
N ARG A 96 -15.15 12.27 15.14
CA ARG A 96 -13.71 12.20 14.82
C ARG A 96 -13.25 13.39 14.00
N THR A 97 -14.16 13.99 13.23
CA THR A 97 -13.90 15.21 12.48
C THR A 97 -13.72 16.40 13.42
N GLU A 98 -14.50 16.47 14.51
CA GLU A 98 -14.35 17.48 15.56
C GLU A 98 -13.03 17.31 16.34
N ASP A 99 -12.62 16.07 16.61
CA ASP A 99 -11.31 15.78 17.22
C ASP A 99 -10.15 16.29 16.34
N LEU A 100 -10.20 16.00 15.04
CA LEU A 100 -9.20 16.50 14.09
C LEU A 100 -9.19 18.04 14.03
N ALA A 101 -10.37 18.67 14.08
CA ALA A 101 -10.49 20.14 14.12
C ALA A 101 -9.92 20.74 15.40
N SER A 102 -10.03 20.03 16.53
CA SER A 102 -9.44 20.42 17.81
C SER A 102 -7.91 20.30 17.77
N LEU A 103 -7.38 19.22 17.19
CA LEU A 103 -5.95 19.06 16.94
C LEU A 103 -5.38 20.19 16.06
N ALA A 104 -6.12 20.67 15.07
CA ALA A 104 -5.67 21.78 14.21
C ALA A 104 -5.43 23.11 14.97
N LYS A 105 -5.96 23.25 16.19
CA LYS A 105 -5.77 24.45 17.04
C LYS A 105 -4.53 24.38 17.93
N LEU A 106 -3.84 23.23 17.98
CA LEU A 106 -2.70 23.00 18.87
C LEU A 106 -1.36 23.39 18.23
N LYS A 107 -0.35 23.56 19.10
CA LYS A 107 1.05 23.75 18.70
C LYS A 107 1.84 22.45 18.91
N TYR A 108 2.71 22.13 17.96
CA TYR A 108 3.40 20.86 17.86
C TYR A 108 4.91 20.98 17.87
N ASN A 109 5.59 20.02 18.49
CA ASN A 109 7.03 19.87 18.41
C ASN A 109 7.40 18.94 17.24
N ILE A 110 7.83 19.53 16.12
CA ILE A 110 8.16 18.77 14.91
C ILE A 110 9.52 18.07 15.01
N LEU A 111 10.47 18.62 15.78
CA LEU A 111 11.77 17.98 16.03
C LEU A 111 11.65 16.74 16.93
N ARG A 112 10.65 16.73 17.81
CA ARG A 112 10.33 15.59 18.66
C ARG A 112 8.91 15.11 18.36
N PRO A 113 8.68 14.47 17.20
CA PRO A 113 7.34 14.07 16.74
C PRO A 113 6.60 13.22 17.77
N PHE A 114 7.32 12.35 18.49
CA PHE A 114 6.76 11.46 19.50
C PHE A 114 6.42 12.13 20.85
N SER A 115 6.77 13.41 21.03
CA SER A 115 6.32 14.19 22.20
C SER A 115 4.90 14.76 22.06
N ASN A 116 4.25 14.57 20.90
CA ASN A 116 2.93 15.11 20.61
C ASN A 116 1.84 14.08 20.90
N HIS A 117 1.71 13.66 22.16
CA HIS A 117 0.85 12.52 22.56
C HIS A 117 -0.59 12.59 22.04
N GLY A 118 -1.26 13.75 22.11
CA GLY A 118 -2.63 13.88 21.59
C GLY A 118 -2.75 13.61 20.08
N LEU A 119 -1.73 13.98 19.30
CA LEU A 119 -1.68 13.66 17.87
C LEU A 119 -1.41 12.18 17.64
N LEU A 120 -0.47 11.60 18.39
CA LEU A 120 -0.13 10.18 18.28
C LEU A 120 -1.32 9.29 18.63
N ASN A 121 -2.03 9.58 19.73
CA ASN A 121 -3.23 8.83 20.13
C ASN A 121 -4.31 8.90 19.04
N PHE A 122 -4.50 10.08 18.44
CA PHE A 122 -5.43 10.21 17.32
C PHE A 122 -5.01 9.36 16.11
N VAL A 123 -3.71 9.34 15.75
CA VAL A 123 -3.23 8.48 14.67
C VAL A 123 -3.44 7.00 14.99
N ASP A 124 -3.19 6.61 16.23
CA ASP A 124 -3.34 5.22 16.68
C ASP A 124 -4.81 4.78 16.64
N GLU A 125 -5.66 5.44 17.41
CA GLU A 125 -7.07 5.05 17.60
C GLU A 125 -7.91 5.26 16.33
N GLN A 126 -7.69 6.37 15.61
CA GLN A 126 -8.59 6.77 14.52
C GLN A 126 -8.12 6.28 13.15
N LEU A 127 -6.85 5.89 13.00
CA LEU A 127 -6.30 5.44 11.73
C LEU A 127 -5.68 4.05 11.80
N LEU A 128 -4.75 3.77 12.73
CA LEU A 128 -4.05 2.49 12.79
C LEU A 128 -4.96 1.37 13.27
N ASP A 129 -5.66 1.55 14.38
CA ASP A 129 -6.58 0.55 14.94
C ASP A 129 -7.67 0.14 13.95
N VAL A 130 -8.28 1.12 13.28
CA VAL A 130 -9.30 0.84 12.26
C VAL A 130 -8.70 0.11 11.05
N THR A 131 -7.46 0.42 10.67
CA THR A 131 -6.74 -0.25 9.58
C THR A 131 -6.36 -1.68 9.96
N PHE A 132 -5.95 -1.92 11.20
CA PHE A 132 -5.58 -3.26 11.67
C PHE A 132 -6.78 -4.15 11.98
N SER A 133 -7.94 -3.55 12.24
CA SER A 133 -9.20 -4.25 12.52
C SER A 133 -10.08 -4.35 11.26
N TYR A 134 -11.15 -3.57 11.18
CA TYR A 134 -12.25 -3.79 10.23
C TYR A 134 -12.04 -3.15 8.85
N ARG A 135 -11.08 -2.23 8.68
CA ARG A 135 -10.74 -1.63 7.36
C ARG A 135 -9.50 -2.23 6.69
N LYS A 136 -8.91 -3.29 7.26
CA LYS A 136 -7.73 -3.96 6.66
C LYS A 136 -7.97 -4.43 5.22
N TRP A 137 -9.18 -4.90 4.93
CA TRP A 137 -9.55 -5.33 3.59
C TRP A 137 -9.63 -4.15 2.62
N GLU A 138 -10.11 -2.97 3.05
CA GLU A 138 -10.11 -1.75 2.21
C GLU A 138 -8.69 -1.29 1.94
N PHE A 139 -7.81 -1.38 2.94
CA PHE A 139 -6.38 -1.11 2.77
C PHE A 139 -5.74 -2.04 1.74
N GLY A 140 -5.92 -3.35 1.88
CA GLY A 140 -5.38 -4.31 0.93
C GLY A 140 -5.94 -4.17 -0.48
N GLN A 141 -7.25 -3.90 -0.61
CA GLN A 141 -7.87 -3.59 -1.90
C GLN A 141 -7.26 -2.34 -2.54
N PHE A 142 -7.15 -1.26 -1.78
CA PHE A 142 -6.57 0.01 -2.24
C PHE A 142 -5.13 -0.18 -2.71
N ILE A 143 -4.30 -0.85 -1.91
CA ILE A 143 -2.91 -1.13 -2.26
C ILE A 143 -2.82 -1.95 -3.55
N LEU A 144 -3.62 -3.01 -3.69
CA LEU A 144 -3.60 -3.85 -4.87
C LEU A 144 -3.90 -3.05 -6.14
N GLN A 145 -4.93 -2.20 -6.09
CA GLN A 145 -5.29 -1.31 -7.20
C GLN A 145 -4.17 -0.33 -7.55
N GLU A 146 -3.53 0.28 -6.54
CA GLU A 146 -2.44 1.23 -6.76
C GLU A 146 -1.18 0.56 -7.31
N LEU A 147 -0.87 -0.67 -6.90
CA LEU A 147 0.23 -1.46 -7.46
C LEU A 147 -0.01 -1.81 -8.92
N GLU A 148 -1.20 -2.31 -9.25
CA GLU A 148 -1.60 -2.62 -10.64
C GLU A 148 -1.54 -1.39 -11.55
N ARG A 149 -2.02 -0.25 -11.05
CA ARG A 149 -2.12 0.98 -11.83
C ARG A 149 -0.78 1.62 -12.13
N ASN A 150 0.14 1.59 -11.16
CA ASN A 150 1.30 2.48 -11.18
C ASN A 150 2.65 1.76 -11.07
N GLU A 151 2.69 0.55 -10.52
CA GLU A 151 3.96 -0.14 -10.24
C GLU A 151 4.18 -1.33 -11.16
N ILE A 152 3.13 -1.98 -11.65
CA ILE A 152 3.23 -3.10 -12.61
C ILE A 152 3.08 -2.60 -14.04
N ASP A 153 3.89 -3.16 -14.95
CA ASP A 153 3.82 -2.82 -16.36
C ASP A 153 2.45 -3.22 -16.96
N LYS A 154 1.69 -2.20 -17.38
CA LYS A 154 0.36 -2.36 -17.97
C LYS A 154 0.36 -3.34 -19.15
N SER A 155 1.40 -3.33 -19.99
CA SER A 155 1.49 -4.19 -21.16
C SER A 155 1.66 -5.67 -20.82
N VAL A 156 2.08 -5.99 -19.59
CA VAL A 156 2.09 -7.36 -19.05
C VAL A 156 0.70 -7.72 -18.58
N LEU A 157 0.07 -6.85 -17.79
CA LEU A 157 -1.27 -7.10 -17.27
C LEU A 157 -2.31 -7.28 -18.39
N ASP A 158 -2.22 -6.47 -19.44
CA ASP A 158 -3.11 -6.59 -20.60
C ASP A 158 -2.84 -7.89 -21.37
N PHE A 159 -1.57 -8.30 -21.52
CA PHE A 159 -1.23 -9.60 -22.13
C PHE A 159 -1.77 -10.79 -21.32
N VAL A 160 -1.68 -10.72 -19.99
CA VAL A 160 -2.22 -11.74 -19.10
C VAL A 160 -3.74 -11.82 -19.24
N ASP A 161 -4.44 -10.68 -19.22
CA ASP A 161 -5.89 -10.61 -19.41
C ASP A 161 -6.38 -11.14 -20.77
N GLU A 162 -5.71 -10.76 -21.86
CA GLU A 162 -5.96 -11.32 -23.20
C GLU A 162 -5.72 -12.85 -23.23
N GLY A 163 -4.68 -13.31 -22.54
CA GLY A 163 -4.38 -14.72 -22.36
C GLY A 163 -5.53 -15.48 -21.69
N PHE A 164 -6.09 -14.93 -20.61
CA PHE A 164 -7.24 -15.54 -19.93
C PHE A 164 -8.47 -15.62 -20.82
N LYS A 165 -8.75 -14.57 -21.60
CA LYS A 165 -9.93 -14.50 -22.49
C LYS A 165 -9.84 -15.43 -23.70
N SER A 166 -8.64 -15.69 -24.19
CA SER A 166 -8.40 -16.49 -25.42
C SER A 166 -8.13 -17.98 -25.16
N SER A 167 -7.95 -18.36 -23.90
CA SER A 167 -7.61 -19.73 -23.50
C SER A 167 -8.85 -20.60 -23.35
N GLU A 168 -8.71 -21.89 -23.70
CA GLU A 168 -9.75 -22.92 -23.47
C GLU A 168 -9.74 -23.47 -22.04
N LEU A 169 -8.72 -23.13 -21.25
CA LEU A 169 -8.62 -23.58 -19.87
C LEU A 169 -9.56 -22.78 -18.98
N ASN A 170 -10.14 -23.43 -17.98
CA ASN A 170 -10.93 -22.71 -16.99
C ASN A 170 -10.03 -21.76 -16.16
N PHE A 171 -10.65 -20.80 -15.48
CA PHE A 171 -9.95 -19.78 -14.69
C PHE A 171 -8.95 -20.36 -13.69
N GLN A 172 -9.31 -21.45 -12.99
CA GLN A 172 -8.47 -22.04 -11.96
C GLN A 172 -7.22 -22.69 -12.55
N ASP A 173 -7.35 -23.42 -13.67
CA ASP A 173 -6.23 -24.05 -14.35
C ASP A 173 -5.24 -23.01 -14.89
N GLN A 174 -5.75 -21.89 -15.41
CA GLN A 174 -4.92 -20.79 -15.89
C GLN A 174 -4.17 -20.09 -14.75
N LEU A 175 -4.88 -19.77 -13.66
CA LEU A 175 -4.28 -19.15 -12.48
C LEU A 175 -3.24 -20.09 -11.86
N PHE A 176 -3.52 -21.39 -11.78
CA PHE A 176 -2.59 -22.40 -11.28
C PHE A 176 -1.29 -22.44 -12.09
N LYS A 177 -1.35 -22.36 -13.43
CA LYS A 177 -0.14 -22.31 -14.27
C LYS A 177 0.75 -21.11 -13.96
N ILE A 178 0.16 -19.96 -13.68
CA ILE A 178 0.89 -18.74 -13.32
C ILE A 178 1.49 -18.87 -11.93
N MET A 179 0.71 -19.40 -10.98
CA MET A 179 1.19 -19.70 -9.64
C MET A 179 2.36 -20.68 -9.67
N ASP A 180 2.27 -21.76 -10.43
CA ASP A 180 3.36 -22.73 -10.62
C ASP A 180 4.61 -22.07 -11.21
N HIS A 181 4.44 -21.16 -12.18
CA HIS A 181 5.56 -20.36 -12.69
C HIS A 181 6.23 -19.53 -11.59
N PHE A 182 5.48 -18.75 -10.82
CA PHE A 182 6.04 -17.95 -9.73
C PHE A 182 6.64 -18.81 -8.61
N ASN A 183 6.02 -19.94 -8.29
CA ASN A 183 6.51 -20.89 -7.29
C ASN A 183 7.89 -21.46 -7.64
N ARG A 184 8.15 -21.67 -8.94
CA ARG A 184 9.46 -22.09 -9.47
C ARG A 184 10.46 -20.94 -9.61
N SER A 185 10.04 -19.68 -9.47
CA SER A 185 10.96 -18.56 -9.50
C SER A 185 11.82 -18.55 -8.25
N LEU A 186 13.11 -18.80 -8.41
CA LEU A 186 14.12 -18.69 -7.35
C LEU A 186 14.41 -17.22 -6.95
N ARG A 187 13.85 -16.25 -7.70
CA ARG A 187 14.07 -14.83 -7.49
C ARG A 187 13.02 -14.21 -6.57
N LEU A 188 11.82 -14.76 -6.52
CA LEU A 188 10.75 -14.26 -5.67
C LEU A 188 10.75 -14.99 -4.32
N SER A 189 10.59 -14.25 -3.24
CA SER A 189 10.23 -14.81 -1.93
C SER A 189 8.78 -15.28 -1.92
N GLU A 190 8.42 -16.14 -0.97
CA GLU A 190 7.04 -16.64 -0.83
C GLU A 190 5.99 -15.52 -0.81
N SER A 191 6.26 -14.46 -0.05
CA SER A 191 5.37 -13.31 0.04
C SER A 191 5.22 -12.57 -1.31
N GLU A 192 6.31 -12.46 -2.10
CA GLU A 192 6.28 -11.84 -3.43
C GLU A 192 5.56 -12.72 -4.46
N LYS A 193 5.66 -14.04 -4.34
CA LYS A 193 4.91 -14.99 -5.19
C LYS A 193 3.41 -14.86 -4.97
N VAL A 194 2.98 -14.74 -3.71
CA VAL A 194 1.59 -14.50 -3.35
C VAL A 194 1.13 -13.14 -3.89
N LEU A 195 1.93 -12.08 -3.68
CA LEU A 195 1.66 -10.75 -4.22
C LEU A 195 1.43 -10.76 -5.73
N SER A 196 2.37 -11.34 -6.49
CA SER A 196 2.26 -11.45 -7.95
C SER A 196 1.02 -12.23 -8.40
N THR A 197 0.68 -13.30 -7.68
CA THR A 197 -0.54 -14.08 -7.94
C THR A 197 -1.80 -13.25 -7.73
N MET A 198 -1.85 -12.45 -6.66
CA MET A 198 -3.01 -11.61 -6.35
C MET A 198 -3.20 -10.48 -7.36
N ILE A 199 -2.10 -9.85 -7.81
CA ILE A 199 -2.10 -8.86 -8.90
C ILE A 199 -2.68 -9.46 -10.18
N VAL A 200 -2.27 -10.69 -10.53
CA VAL A 200 -2.83 -11.38 -11.70
C VAL A 200 -4.30 -11.70 -11.51
N LYS A 201 -4.67 -12.30 -10.38
CA LYS A 201 -6.06 -12.70 -10.07
C LYS A 201 -7.00 -11.49 -10.12
N SER A 202 -6.60 -10.37 -9.53
CA SER A 202 -7.39 -9.13 -9.51
C SER A 202 -7.54 -8.53 -10.90
N LYS A 203 -6.50 -8.57 -11.75
CA LYS A 203 -6.58 -8.13 -13.14
C LYS A 203 -7.55 -8.97 -13.98
N VAL A 204 -7.50 -10.29 -13.88
CA VAL A 204 -8.20 -11.21 -14.81
C VAL A 204 -9.52 -11.77 -14.30
N GLY A 205 -9.80 -11.61 -13.00
CA GLY A 205 -11.05 -12.03 -12.37
C GLY A 205 -11.37 -11.13 -11.17
N PRO A 206 -11.55 -9.81 -11.37
CA PRO A 206 -11.84 -8.88 -10.27
C PRO A 206 -13.10 -9.28 -9.48
N GLU A 207 -14.09 -9.89 -10.13
CA GLU A 207 -15.31 -10.41 -9.51
C GLU A 207 -15.07 -11.65 -8.62
N ARG A 208 -13.92 -12.30 -8.77
CA ARG A 208 -13.49 -13.47 -7.99
C ARG A 208 -12.58 -13.11 -6.82
N MET A 209 -12.29 -11.82 -6.65
CA MET A 209 -11.57 -11.32 -5.48
C MET A 209 -12.50 -11.33 -4.28
N THR A 210 -12.05 -11.93 -3.19
CA THR A 210 -12.78 -12.05 -1.93
C THR A 210 -12.22 -11.10 -0.90
N MET A 211 -12.98 -10.85 0.17
CA MET A 211 -12.49 -10.06 1.30
C MET A 211 -11.23 -10.69 1.93
N ALA A 212 -11.13 -12.03 1.95
CA ALA A 212 -9.96 -12.73 2.44
C ALA A 212 -8.71 -12.46 1.59
N ASP A 213 -8.85 -12.38 0.26
CA ASP A 213 -7.74 -11.99 -0.62
C ASP A 213 -7.25 -10.58 -0.29
N PHE A 214 -8.16 -9.65 -0.05
CA PHE A 214 -7.80 -8.29 0.32
C PHE A 214 -7.19 -8.18 1.72
N LEU A 215 -7.67 -8.95 2.70
CA LEU A 215 -7.04 -9.04 4.02
C LEU A 215 -5.59 -9.53 3.92
N LEU A 216 -5.38 -10.62 3.17
CA LEU A 216 -4.06 -11.17 2.92
C LEU A 216 -3.14 -10.15 2.24
N MET A 217 -3.65 -9.42 1.25
CA MET A 217 -2.92 -8.33 0.60
C MET A 217 -2.53 -7.21 1.58
N GLY A 218 -3.44 -6.83 2.49
CA GLY A 218 -3.16 -5.85 3.54
C GLY A 218 -2.04 -6.31 4.47
N ASP A 219 -2.11 -7.54 4.97
CA ASP A 219 -1.11 -8.12 5.88
C ASP A 219 0.27 -8.25 5.22
N ILE A 220 0.29 -8.79 4.00
CA ILE A 220 1.50 -8.96 3.22
C ILE A 220 2.16 -7.60 2.95
N PHE A 221 1.39 -6.63 2.50
CA PHE A 221 1.95 -5.33 2.16
C PHE A 221 2.45 -4.60 3.40
N GLN A 222 1.70 -4.62 4.51
CA GLN A 222 2.13 -4.05 5.78
C GLN A 222 3.47 -4.66 6.23
N SER A 223 3.56 -5.99 6.25
CA SER A 223 4.72 -6.72 6.78
C SER A 223 5.98 -6.57 5.92
N TYR A 224 5.80 -6.41 4.60
CA TYR A 224 6.91 -6.45 3.64
C TYR A 224 7.07 -5.16 2.81
N LEU A 225 6.38 -4.07 3.15
CA LEU A 225 6.39 -2.81 2.41
C LEU A 225 7.80 -2.33 2.03
N ILE A 226 8.70 -2.30 3.01
CA ILE A 226 10.08 -1.85 2.81
C ILE A 226 10.81 -2.81 1.87
N ALA A 227 10.66 -4.12 2.05
CA ALA A 227 11.30 -5.12 1.22
C ALA A 227 10.80 -5.03 -0.24
N TYR A 228 9.49 -4.95 -0.44
CA TYR A 228 8.87 -4.85 -1.76
C TYR A 228 9.28 -3.61 -2.51
N SER A 229 9.36 -2.46 -1.84
CA SER A 229 9.80 -1.23 -2.50
C SER A 229 11.18 -1.33 -3.13
N LYS A 230 12.08 -2.11 -2.50
CA LYS A 230 13.44 -2.34 -2.98
C LYS A 230 13.48 -3.38 -4.10
N ARG A 231 12.48 -4.25 -4.17
CA ARG A 231 12.44 -5.42 -5.05
C ARG A 231 11.36 -5.36 -6.13
N ILE A 232 10.64 -4.24 -6.25
CA ILE A 232 9.59 -4.05 -7.26
C ILE A 232 10.08 -4.26 -8.69
N LYS A 233 11.34 -3.92 -8.98
CA LYS A 233 11.98 -4.19 -10.28
C LYS A 233 12.13 -5.69 -10.56
N ILE A 234 12.43 -6.49 -9.55
CA ILE A 234 12.54 -7.95 -9.66
C ILE A 234 11.14 -8.52 -9.91
N ILE A 235 10.15 -8.12 -9.12
CA ILE A 235 8.74 -8.51 -9.32
C ILE A 235 8.30 -8.21 -10.76
N ASN A 236 8.53 -7.00 -11.25
CA ASN A 236 8.22 -6.62 -12.63
C ASN A 236 8.94 -7.48 -13.67
N SER A 237 10.22 -7.82 -13.44
CA SER A 237 10.95 -8.66 -14.37
C SER A 237 10.39 -10.08 -14.47
N GLU A 238 9.89 -10.64 -13.36
CA GLU A 238 9.24 -11.96 -13.33
C GLU A 238 7.84 -11.89 -13.95
N MET A 239 7.09 -10.82 -13.70
CA MET A 239 5.83 -10.56 -14.39
C MET A 239 6.04 -10.46 -15.91
N GLN A 240 7.07 -9.74 -16.38
CA GLN A 240 7.43 -9.65 -17.79
C GLN A 240 7.80 -11.00 -18.41
N TYR A 241 8.34 -11.92 -17.62
CA TYR A 241 8.65 -13.26 -18.09
C TYR A 241 7.38 -14.01 -18.54
N LEU A 242 6.22 -13.74 -17.92
CA LEU A 242 4.92 -14.28 -18.37
C LEU A 242 4.65 -13.95 -19.83
N LYS A 243 4.89 -12.68 -20.19
CA LYS A 243 4.73 -12.16 -21.55
C LYS A 243 5.77 -12.74 -22.50
N ASN A 244 7.04 -12.69 -22.12
CA ASN A 244 8.15 -13.13 -22.97
C ASN A 244 8.12 -14.63 -23.30
N ARG A 245 7.69 -15.47 -22.34
CA ARG A 245 7.51 -16.91 -22.55
C ARG A 245 6.17 -17.29 -23.14
N LYS A 246 5.29 -16.31 -23.36
CA LYS A 246 3.96 -16.54 -23.89
C LYS A 246 3.22 -17.64 -23.11
N LEU A 247 3.28 -17.60 -21.78
CA LEU A 247 2.73 -18.66 -20.91
C LEU A 247 1.20 -18.88 -21.11
N PHE A 248 0.52 -17.93 -21.77
CA PHE A 248 -0.91 -18.00 -22.13
C PHE A 248 -1.20 -18.36 -23.59
N ILE A 249 -0.18 -18.37 -24.46
CA ILE A 249 -0.37 -18.78 -25.86
C ILE A 249 -0.33 -20.30 -25.86
N LYS A 250 -1.42 -20.93 -26.32
CA LYS A 250 -1.49 -22.37 -26.55
C LYS A 250 -0.19 -22.84 -27.21
N ASP A 251 0.47 -23.81 -26.58
CA ASP A 251 1.36 -24.69 -27.31
C ASP A 251 0.47 -25.35 -28.37
N ASN A 252 0.70 -25.06 -29.65
CA ASN A 252 -0.09 -25.58 -30.78
C ASN A 252 0.11 -27.10 -30.94
N GLY A 253 -0.32 -27.88 -29.95
CA GLY A 253 -0.35 -29.34 -30.00
C GLY A 253 1.01 -30.03 -30.05
N LYS A 254 2.15 -29.35 -29.84
CA LYS A 254 3.44 -30.05 -29.71
C LYS A 254 3.61 -30.61 -28.30
N ARG A 255 2.75 -31.58 -27.95
CA ARG A 255 3.12 -32.62 -27.00
C ARG A 255 4.44 -33.22 -27.49
N ARG A 256 5.57 -32.82 -26.89
CA ARG A 256 6.76 -33.66 -26.92
C ARG A 256 6.33 -34.94 -26.21
N GLY A 257 6.20 -36.02 -26.98
CA GLY A 257 5.90 -37.35 -26.46
C GLY A 257 6.87 -37.74 -25.34
N PRO A 258 6.56 -38.80 -24.59
CA PRO A 258 7.41 -39.24 -23.50
C PRO A 258 8.84 -39.45 -24.02
N ARG A 259 9.81 -38.79 -23.38
CA ARG A 259 11.21 -39.18 -23.53
C ARG A 259 11.37 -40.46 -22.74
N LEU A 260 11.46 -41.57 -23.48
CA LEU A 260 11.95 -42.86 -22.99
C LEU A 260 13.36 -42.68 -22.40
#